data_AF-A0ABD3BE63-F1
#
_entry.id   AF-A0ABD3BE63-F1
#
_cell.length_a   1.000
_cell.length_b   1.000
_cell.length_c   1.000
_cell.angle_alpha   90.00
_cell.angle_beta   90.00
_cell.angle_gamma   90.00
#
_symmetry.space_group_name_H-M   'P 1'
#
loop_
_entity.id
_entity.type
_entity.pdbx_description
1 polymer ?
#
loop_
_entity_poly.entity_id
_entity_poly.type
_entity_poly.pdbx_seq_one_letter_code
_entity_poly.pdbx_strand_id
1 'polypeptide(L)'
;MDTVPLMVRPLYTEGFVHWVEFSHIAEREGLYVLTMNIETEIVTQFRIPECRFGDSSWYYYLSNGSHLTMLIGRVKFVWDVWEMKSETGEWTKTMIIDLESEKLSFECVR
;
A
#
# COMPACT_ATOMS: atom_id res chain seq x y z
N MET A 1 -22.15 14.84 12.63
CA MET A 1 -21.67 14.82 11.23
C MET A 1 -21.20 13.41 11.00
N ASP A 2 -22.04 12.62 10.34
CA ASP A 2 -21.72 11.23 10.03
C ASP A 2 -20.67 11.24 8.92
N THR A 3 -19.43 10.95 9.27
CA THR A 3 -18.36 10.71 8.30
C THR A 3 -18.70 9.43 7.56
N VAL A 4 -19.16 9.56 6.32
CA VAL A 4 -19.27 8.44 5.39
C VAL A 4 -17.87 7.83 5.28
N PRO A 5 -17.66 6.54 5.61
CA PRO A 5 -16.35 5.92 5.41
C PRO A 5 -16.04 6.03 3.92
N LEU A 6 -14.90 6.64 3.57
CA LEU A 6 -14.39 6.59 2.20
C LEU A 6 -14.33 5.11 1.82
N MET A 7 -15.05 4.75 0.76
CA MET A 7 -15.20 3.38 0.32
C MET A 7 -13.84 2.84 -0.11
N VAL A 8 -13.11 2.22 0.82
CA VAL A 8 -11.85 1.54 0.55
C VAL A 8 -12.19 0.29 -0.25
N ARG A 9 -11.82 0.26 -1.52
CA ARG A 9 -12.00 -0.94 -2.35
C ARG A 9 -11.14 -2.07 -1.75
N PRO A 10 -11.72 -3.19 -1.32
CA PRO A 10 -10.95 -4.30 -0.80
C PRO A 10 -10.04 -4.87 -1.89
N LEU A 11 -8.82 -5.22 -1.51
CA LEU A 11 -7.91 -6.02 -2.32
C LEU A 11 -8.08 -7.48 -1.91
N TYR A 12 -8.59 -8.31 -2.81
CA TYR A 12 -8.86 -9.72 -2.56
C TYR A 12 -8.02 -10.60 -3.47
N THR A 13 -7.24 -11.49 -2.85
CA THR A 13 -6.40 -12.48 -3.53
C THR A 13 -6.30 -13.71 -2.63
N GLU A 14 -6.44 -14.92 -3.18
CA GLU A 14 -6.14 -16.20 -2.51
C GLU A 14 -6.73 -16.37 -1.08
N GLY A 15 -7.95 -15.92 -0.84
CA GLY A 15 -8.61 -16.10 0.47
C GLY A 15 -8.25 -15.04 1.52
N PHE A 16 -7.52 -13.99 1.12
CA PHE A 16 -7.24 -12.83 1.97
C PHE A 16 -7.89 -11.57 1.42
N VAL A 17 -8.37 -10.72 2.33
CA VAL A 17 -8.90 -9.40 2.00
C VAL A 17 -8.08 -8.35 2.73
N HIS A 18 -7.65 -7.32 2.02
CA HIS A 18 -6.98 -6.16 2.63
C HIS A 18 -7.77 -4.88 2.36
N TRP A 19 -7.94 -4.08 3.42
CA TRP A 19 -8.45 -2.73 3.35
C TRP A 19 -7.36 -1.77 3.80
N VAL A 20 -7.00 -0.83 2.94
CA VAL A 20 -6.02 0.20 3.23
C VAL A 20 -6.75 1.52 3.49
N GLU A 21 -6.65 2.05 4.70
CA GLU A 21 -7.31 3.30 5.04
C GLU A 21 -6.59 4.49 4.39
N PHE A 22 -7.32 5.25 3.57
CA PHE A 22 -6.86 6.52 3.00
C PHE A 22 -7.75 7.66 3.50
N SER A 23 -7.66 7.98 4.78
CA SER A 23 -8.35 9.17 5.31
C SER A 23 -7.34 10.31 5.46
N HIS A 24 -7.74 11.53 5.11
CA HIS A 24 -6.96 12.74 5.43
C HIS A 24 -6.80 12.96 6.95
N ILE A 25 -7.53 12.20 7.77
CA ILE A 25 -7.43 12.17 9.23
C ILE A 25 -6.26 11.27 9.67
N ALA A 26 -5.85 10.31 8.84
CA ALA A 26 -4.75 9.38 9.10
C ALA A 26 -3.37 10.05 9.20
N GLU A 27 -3.23 11.33 8.82
CA GLU A 27 -2.01 12.11 9.09
C GLU A 27 -1.76 12.30 10.60
N ARG A 28 -2.80 12.23 11.44
CA ARG A 28 -2.67 12.35 12.91
C ARG A 28 -2.56 11.01 13.64
N GLU A 29 -3.25 9.98 13.16
CA GLU A 29 -3.34 8.68 13.85
C GLU A 29 -2.46 7.59 13.21
N GLY A 30 -1.86 7.88 12.05
CA GLY A 30 -1.13 6.91 11.25
C GLY A 30 -2.04 6.14 10.30
N LEU A 31 -1.45 5.60 9.24
CA LEU A 31 -2.14 4.78 8.25
C LEU A 31 -2.15 3.32 8.70
N TYR A 32 -3.28 2.64 8.51
CA TYR A 32 -3.44 1.23 8.87
C TYR A 32 -3.94 0.39 7.69
N VAL A 33 -3.58 -0.88 7.72
CA VAL A 33 -4.14 -1.93 6.88
C VAL A 33 -4.91 -2.88 7.77
N LEU A 34 -6.18 -3.12 7.41
CA LEU A 34 -6.93 -4.25 7.93
C LEU A 34 -6.74 -5.42 6.99
N THR A 35 -6.41 -6.60 7.52
CA THR A 35 -6.30 -7.84 6.77
C THR A 35 -7.25 -8.87 7.36
N MET A 36 -8.02 -9.54 6.52
CA MET A 36 -8.86 -10.67 6.91
C MET A 36 -8.40 -11.92 6.20
N ASN A 37 -8.18 -12.99 6.96
CA ASN A 37 -8.14 -14.34 6.42
C ASN A 37 -9.58 -14.87 6.36
N ILE A 38 -10.08 -15.18 5.17
CA ILE A 38 -11.47 -15.62 4.98
C ILE A 38 -11.71 -17.01 5.58
N GLU A 39 -10.73 -17.91 5.54
CA GLU A 39 -10.88 -19.26 6.06
C GLU A 39 -11.07 -19.26 7.58
N THR A 40 -10.34 -18.40 8.28
CA THR A 40 -10.39 -18.32 9.74
C THR A 40 -11.33 -17.23 10.26
N GLU A 41 -11.81 -16.36 9.37
CA GLU A 41 -12.56 -15.14 9.68
C GLU A 41 -11.86 -14.20 10.67
N ILE A 42 -10.54 -14.33 10.82
CA ILE A 42 -9.74 -13.47 11.70
C ILE A 42 -9.38 -12.18 10.97
N VAL A 43 -9.70 -11.06 11.59
CA VAL A 43 -9.29 -9.72 11.15
C VAL A 43 -8.14 -9.23 12.01
N THR A 44 -7.05 -8.83 11.36
CA THR A 44 -5.88 -8.21 11.99
C THR A 44 -5.69 -6.79 11.46
N GLN A 45 -5.12 -5.93 12.29
CA GLN A 45 -4.80 -4.55 11.95
C GLN A 45 -3.30 -4.33 12.06
N PHE A 46 -2.70 -3.76 11.02
CA PHE A 46 -1.27 -3.47 10.96
C PHE A 46 -1.02 -2.01 10.60
N ARG A 47 0.01 -1.44 11.23
CA ARG A 47 0.43 -0.06 10.95
C ARG A 47 1.24 -0.03 9.66
N ILE A 48 0.96 0.92 8.78
CA ILE A 48 1.79 1.21 7.60
C ILE A 48 3.00 1.99 8.08
N PRO A 49 4.21 1.73 7.55
CA PRO A 49 5.39 2.50 7.92
C PRO A 49 5.15 3.99 7.66
N GLU A 50 5.59 4.83 8.60
CA GLU A 50 5.69 6.28 8.37
C GLU A 50 6.76 6.55 7.31
N CYS A 51 6.41 6.31 6.04
CA CYS A 51 7.19 6.82 4.94
C CYS A 51 6.89 8.31 4.87
N ARG A 52 7.91 9.16 4.98
CA ARG A 52 7.78 10.57 4.63
C ARG A 52 7.60 10.65 3.12
N PHE A 53 6.37 10.41 2.70
CA PHE A 53 5.88 10.62 1.36
C PHE A 53 6.07 12.10 1.07
N GLY A 54 7.04 12.46 0.22
CA GLY A 54 7.11 13.83 -0.27
C GLY A 54 5.79 14.20 -0.96
N ASP A 55 5.45 15.48 -1.00
CA ASP A 55 4.16 16.01 -1.48
C ASP A 55 3.73 15.52 -2.90
N SER A 56 4.63 14.89 -3.66
CA SER A 56 4.40 14.38 -5.01
C SER A 56 4.53 12.85 -5.15
N SER A 57 4.61 12.10 -4.04
CA SER A 57 4.71 10.63 -4.09
C SER A 57 3.34 9.98 -4.21
N TRP A 58 3.22 9.05 -5.14
CA TRP A 58 2.05 8.19 -5.27
C TRP A 58 2.37 6.82 -4.66
N TYR A 59 1.32 6.12 -4.23
CA TYR A 59 1.43 4.76 -3.72
C TYR A 59 0.36 3.85 -4.33
N TYR A 60 0.73 2.59 -4.57
CA TYR A 60 -0.21 1.53 -4.95
C TYR A 60 -0.04 0.33 -4.03
N TYR A 61 -1.14 -0.36 -3.79
CA TYR A 61 -1.17 -1.59 -3.00
C TYR A 61 -1.59 -2.75 -3.89
N LEU A 62 -0.87 -3.85 -3.79
CA LEU A 62 -1.11 -5.09 -4.53
C LEU A 62 -1.20 -6.23 -3.52
N SER A 63 -2.32 -6.94 -3.52
CA SER A 63 -2.48 -8.14 -2.68
C SER A 63 -1.91 -9.36 -3.39
N ASN A 64 -1.09 -10.11 -2.67
CA ASN A 64 -0.50 -11.37 -3.10
C ASN A 64 -0.81 -12.45 -2.06
N GLY A 65 -2.10 -12.73 -1.89
CA GLY A 65 -2.60 -13.67 -0.89
C GLY A 65 -2.37 -13.16 0.53
N SER A 66 -1.64 -13.91 1.34
CA SER A 66 -1.34 -13.51 2.72
C SER A 66 -0.37 -12.32 2.83
N HIS A 67 0.16 -11.83 1.72
CA HIS A 67 1.08 -10.69 1.71
C HIS A 67 0.45 -9.47 1.04
N LEU A 68 0.85 -8.29 1.50
CA LEU A 68 0.47 -7.03 0.87
C LEU A 68 1.71 -6.27 0.43
N THR A 69 1.80 -5.99 -0.87
CA THR A 69 2.89 -5.18 -1.44
C THR A 69 2.44 -3.74 -1.55
N MET A 70 3.31 -2.81 -1.13
CA MET A 70 3.17 -1.37 -1.30
C MET A 70 4.27 -0.86 -2.24
N LEU A 71 3.86 -0.25 -3.35
CA LEU A 71 4.73 0.44 -4.30
C LEU A 71 4.70 1.93 -4.01
N ILE A 72 5.87 2.57 -3.84
CA ILE A 72 5.97 4.01 -3.57
C ILE A 72 6.82 4.67 -4.66
N GLY A 73 6.24 5.57 -5.45
CA GLY A 73 7.00 6.43 -6.35
C GLY A 73 7.66 7.58 -5.60
N ARG A 74 9.00 7.59 -5.50
CA ARG A 74 9.75 8.64 -4.77
C ARG A 74 10.03 9.87 -5.63
N VAL A 75 10.66 9.64 -6.78
CA VAL A 75 10.96 10.60 -7.85
C VAL A 75 10.41 10.05 -9.15
N LYS A 76 10.45 10.81 -10.26
CA LYS A 76 9.79 10.47 -11.53
C LYS A 76 9.96 9.00 -11.96
N PHE A 77 11.11 8.38 -11.70
CA PHE A 77 11.43 7.03 -12.19
C PHE A 77 11.99 6.06 -11.14
N VAL A 78 11.91 6.35 -9.84
CA VAL A 78 12.42 5.42 -8.81
C VAL A 78 11.30 5.01 -7.87
N TRP A 79 11.04 3.70 -7.81
CA TRP A 79 9.97 3.13 -7.00
C TRP A 79 10.55 2.23 -5.92
N ASP A 80 10.07 2.40 -4.70
CA ASP A 80 10.34 1.46 -3.62
C ASP A 80 9.25 0.38 -3.59
N VAL A 81 9.67 -0.85 -3.37
CA VAL A 81 8.77 -1.98 -3.13
C VAL A 81 8.90 -2.39 -1.66
N TRP A 82 7.78 -2.37 -0.96
CA TRP A 82 7.65 -2.83 0.41
C TRP A 82 6.67 -3.99 0.45
N GLU A 83 6.95 -4.98 1.27
CA GLU A 83 6.08 -6.14 1.48
C GLU A 83 5.76 -6.28 2.96
N MET A 84 4.47 -6.46 3.25
CA MET A 84 3.95 -6.77 4.57
C MET A 84 3.66 -8.27 4.67
N LYS A 85 4.15 -8.89 5.74
CA LYS A 85 3.70 -10.25 6.14
C LYS A 85 2.43 -10.14 6.97
N SER A 86 1.34 -10.80 6.58
CA SER A 86 0.08 -10.72 7.35
C SER A 86 0.13 -11.41 8.71
N GLU A 87 1.11 -12.28 8.96
CA GLU A 87 1.24 -12.97 10.24
C GLU A 87 1.81 -12.04 11.32
N THR A 88 2.69 -11.11 10.94
CA THR A 88 3.42 -10.24 11.87
C THR A 88 3.09 -8.76 11.71
N GLY A 89 2.58 -8.35 10.55
CA GLY A 89 2.43 -6.94 10.17
C GLY A 89 3.75 -6.25 9.87
N GLU A 90 4.86 -6.99 9.81
CA GLU A 90 6.17 -6.42 9.56
C GLU A 90 6.30 -6.03 8.09
N TRP A 91 6.68 -4.78 7.86
CA TRP A 91 6.96 -4.24 6.54
C TRP A 91 8.47 -4.29 6.24
N THR A 92 8.83 -4.99 5.18
CA THR A 92 10.21 -5.07 4.71
C THR A 92 10.32 -4.41 3.35
N LYS A 93 11.30 -3.53 3.17
CA LYS A 93 11.66 -3.02 1.84
C LYS A 93 12.38 -4.14 1.08
N THR A 94 11.75 -4.66 0.03
CA THR A 94 12.27 -5.83 -0.71
C THR A 94 13.15 -5.42 -1.88
N MET A 95 12.80 -4.35 -2.60
CA MET A 95 13.61 -3.87 -3.73
C MET A 95 13.37 -2.39 -4.05
N ILE A 96 14.22 -1.88 -4.93
CA ILE A 96 14.08 -0.57 -5.58
C ILE A 96 14.02 -0.84 -7.08
N ILE A 97 12.98 -0.32 -7.73
CA ILE A 97 12.85 -0.35 -9.18
C ILE A 97 13.34 1.00 -9.70
N ASP A 98 14.39 0.96 -10.53
CA ASP A 98 14.89 2.12 -11.26
C ASP A 98 14.39 2.03 -12.71
N LEU A 99 13.54 2.98 -13.08
CA LEU A 99 12.93 3.13 -14.39
C LEU A 99 13.57 4.27 -15.19
N GLU A 100 14.73 4.78 -14.81
CA GLU A 100 15.37 5.91 -15.52
C GLU A 100 15.66 5.55 -16.99
N SER A 101 15.97 4.28 -17.28
CA SER A 101 16.14 3.80 -18.67
C SER A 101 14.85 3.87 -19.49
N GLU A 102 13.69 3.85 -18.84
CA GLU A 102 12.37 3.92 -19.46
C GLU A 102 11.86 5.36 -19.59
N LYS A 103 12.65 6.36 -19.20
CA LYS A 103 12.23 7.77 -19.24
C LYS A 103 11.62 8.21 -20.57
N LEU A 104 12.19 7.77 -21.69
CA LEU A 104 11.71 8.13 -23.02
C LEU A 104 10.32 7.55 -23.34
N SER A 105 9.97 6.38 -22.80
CA SER A 105 8.64 5.79 -23.00
C SER A 105 7.57 6.54 -22.21
N PHE A 106 7.91 7.08 -21.04
CA PHE A 106 7.00 7.91 -20.25
C PHE A 106 6.86 9.36 -20.75
N GLU A 107 7.90 9.91 -21.38
CA GLU A 107 7.85 11.27 -21.95
C GLU A 107 7.15 11.32 -23.31
N CYS A 108 7.08 10.20 -24.04
CA CYS A 108 6.44 10.12 -25.36
C CYS A 108 4.90 9.92 -25.31
N VAL A 109 4.33 9.64 -24.13
CA VAL A 109 2.87 9.41 -23.93
C VAL A 109 2.14 10.69 -23.45
N ARG A 110 2.73 11.88 -23.65
CA ARG A 110 2.12 13.17 -23.31
C ARG A 110 1.62 13.95 -24.52
#